data_AF-A0A2E2AY89-F1
#
_entry.id   AF-A0A2E2AY89-F1
#
_cell.length_a   1.000
_cell.length_b   1.000
_cell.length_c   1.000
_cell.angle_alpha   90.00
_cell.angle_beta   90.00
_cell.angle_gamma   90.00
#
_symmetry.space_group_name_H-M   'P 1'
#
loop_
_entity.id
_entity.type
_entity.pdbx_description
1 polymer ?
#
loop_
_entity_poly.entity_id
_entity_poly.type
_entity_poly.pdbx_seq_one_letter_code
_entity_poly.pdbx_strand_id
1 'polypeptide(L)'
;MTLKKVSTGDPLVIPANTYNAFIDAAQDFQQRIKPRQKLEHSMQSSGNNFRGPGGVIWVKNDSPMDCWRYFILGIEDSVHEPQTIMDLEGSFVDQIVFSGVFPELDTHVAMDKHIILLEPIRAGQVGRAMIQGVCQVRIIITDETHQFAKAPVGFPAIMASSATGSTQILWRQPEVPIGEPCWAIVKLGVPSLVDTTTLIPCKVWQDGGSTDGDATTQCDRTYFVKTIDAYDDEEDGTILGEEMTPLKQRPAAGKLVTAPATGDGIIGTGYYVTNPYDGSREFILYDANETLAVEVCDDGD
;
A
#
# COMPACT_ATOMS: atom_id res chain seq x y z
N MET A 1 -7.34 -54.73 31.49
CA MET A 1 -7.56 -54.35 32.90
C MET A 1 -8.53 -53.18 32.93
N THR A 2 -9.65 -53.32 33.62
CA THR A 2 -10.70 -52.31 33.73
C THR A 2 -10.43 -51.41 34.94
N LEU A 3 -10.33 -50.10 34.72
CA LEU A 3 -10.09 -49.12 35.79
C LEU A 3 -11.35 -48.96 36.65
N LYS A 4 -11.28 -49.32 37.93
CA LYS A 4 -12.37 -49.13 38.89
C LYS A 4 -12.20 -47.78 39.58
N LYS A 5 -13.24 -46.92 39.55
CA LYS A 5 -13.26 -45.68 40.33
C LYS A 5 -13.37 -46.01 41.82
N VAL A 6 -12.51 -45.39 42.62
CA VAL A 6 -12.53 -45.46 44.08
C VAL A 6 -13.19 -44.20 44.65
N SER A 7 -13.85 -44.33 45.80
CA SER A 7 -14.52 -43.22 46.46
C SER A 7 -13.62 -42.55 47.48
N THR A 8 -13.91 -41.29 47.81
CA THR A 8 -13.20 -40.55 48.85
C THR A 8 -13.30 -41.30 50.19
N GLY A 9 -12.15 -41.72 50.73
CA GLY A 9 -12.05 -42.47 51.99
C GLY A 9 -11.67 -43.95 51.83
N ASP A 10 -11.69 -44.49 50.61
CA ASP A 10 -11.24 -45.87 50.37
C ASP A 10 -9.69 -45.98 50.46
N PRO A 11 -9.14 -47.06 51.06
CA PRO A 11 -7.70 -47.32 51.04
C PRO A 11 -7.24 -47.59 49.60
N LEU A 12 -6.43 -46.68 49.07
CA LEU A 12 -5.98 -46.70 47.69
C LEU A 12 -4.59 -47.36 47.56
N VAL A 13 -4.58 -48.62 47.12
CA VAL A 13 -3.35 -49.37 46.82
C VAL A 13 -3.20 -49.46 45.30
N ILE A 14 -2.30 -48.66 44.73
CA ILE A 14 -2.08 -48.59 43.27
C ILE A 14 -0.83 -49.40 42.92
N PRO A 15 -0.93 -50.44 42.06
CA PRO A 15 0.23 -51.12 41.51
C PRO A 15 1.12 -50.16 40.70
N ALA A 16 2.44 -50.29 40.80
CA ALA A 16 3.39 -49.40 40.13
C ALA A 16 3.15 -49.27 38.61
N ASN A 17 2.76 -50.36 37.94
CA ASN A 17 2.42 -50.35 36.51
C ASN A 17 1.22 -49.41 36.21
N THR A 18 0.19 -49.44 37.05
CA THR A 18 -0.98 -48.57 36.91
C THR A 18 -0.64 -47.11 37.22
N TYR A 19 0.21 -46.88 38.22
CA TYR A 19 0.71 -45.54 38.56
C TYR A 19 1.52 -44.94 37.39
N ASN A 20 2.43 -45.72 36.81
CA ASN A 20 3.23 -45.30 35.67
C ASN A 20 2.34 -45.03 34.43
N ALA A 21 1.34 -45.87 34.17
CA ALA A 21 0.39 -45.62 33.09
C ALA A 21 -0.40 -44.29 33.27
N PHE A 22 -0.72 -43.90 34.51
CA PHE A 22 -1.31 -42.59 34.78
C PHE A 22 -0.32 -41.43 34.61
N ILE A 23 0.94 -41.62 35.01
CA ILE A 23 2.02 -40.65 34.77
C ILE A 23 2.20 -40.43 33.27
N ASP A 24 2.29 -41.51 32.49
CA ASP A 24 2.47 -41.46 31.03
C ASP A 24 1.28 -40.80 30.34
N ALA A 25 0.05 -41.10 30.76
CA ALA A 25 -1.16 -40.45 30.25
C ALA A 25 -1.22 -38.96 30.62
N ALA A 26 -0.79 -38.58 31.83
CA ALA A 26 -0.71 -37.19 32.25
C ALA A 26 0.38 -36.42 31.50
N GLN A 27 1.51 -37.06 31.22
CA GLN A 27 2.59 -36.48 30.41
C GLN A 27 2.16 -36.32 28.95
N ASP A 28 1.50 -37.30 28.34
CA ASP A 28 0.93 -37.20 26.99
C ASP A 28 -0.14 -36.09 26.92
N PHE A 29 -1.02 -36.00 27.92
CA PHE A 29 -2.00 -34.92 28.01
C PHE A 29 -1.34 -33.53 28.14
N GLN A 30 -0.33 -33.38 29.00
CA GLN A 30 0.45 -32.14 29.09
C GLN A 30 1.18 -31.83 27.79
N GLN A 31 1.74 -32.83 27.12
CA GLN A 31 2.42 -32.67 25.83
C GLN A 31 1.45 -32.30 24.71
N ARG A 32 0.16 -32.69 24.78
CA ARG A 32 -0.89 -32.26 23.85
C ARG A 32 -1.46 -30.88 24.16
N ILE A 33 -1.43 -30.44 25.43
CA ILE A 33 -1.78 -29.06 25.81
C ILE A 33 -0.66 -28.10 25.43
N LYS A 34 0.61 -28.50 25.55
CA LYS A 34 1.79 -27.67 25.23
C LYS A 34 1.82 -27.08 23.81
N PRO A 35 1.41 -27.74 22.69
CA PRO A 35 1.37 -27.08 21.38
C PRO A 35 0.24 -26.04 21.27
N ARG A 36 -0.87 -26.19 22.01
CA ARG A 36 -1.89 -25.14 22.14
C ARG A 36 -1.40 -23.98 22.99
N GLN A 37 -0.75 -24.27 24.11
CA GLN A 37 -0.17 -23.25 24.98
C GLN A 37 1.12 -22.64 24.44
N LYS A 38 1.88 -23.24 23.51
CA LYS A 38 3.08 -22.60 22.94
C LYS A 38 2.71 -21.52 21.92
N LEU A 39 1.51 -21.59 21.33
CA LEU A 39 0.91 -20.46 20.63
C LEU A 39 0.43 -19.36 21.60
N GLU A 40 -0.01 -19.70 22.82
CA GLU A 40 -0.57 -18.72 23.77
C GLU A 40 0.48 -18.15 24.77
N HIS A 41 1.51 -18.90 25.16
CA HIS A 41 2.56 -18.52 26.11
C HIS A 41 3.81 -17.93 25.47
N SER A 42 3.96 -17.99 24.13
CA SER A 42 4.91 -17.10 23.46
C SER A 42 4.40 -15.64 23.40
N MET A 43 3.15 -15.39 23.81
CA MET A 43 2.54 -14.05 23.83
C MET A 43 2.48 -13.40 25.23
N GLN A 44 2.94 -14.06 26.30
CA GLN A 44 2.79 -13.55 27.69
C GLN A 44 4.12 -13.43 28.46
N SER A 45 5.26 -13.47 27.79
CA SER A 45 6.56 -13.30 28.45
C SER A 45 7.49 -12.43 27.62
N SER A 46 7.21 -11.13 27.63
CA SER A 46 8.14 -10.01 27.56
C SER A 46 7.32 -8.73 27.39
N GLY A 47 7.49 -7.74 28.27
CA GLY A 47 6.81 -6.44 28.23
C GLY A 47 7.20 -5.61 27.01
N ASN A 48 6.67 -6.00 25.85
CA ASN A 48 6.80 -5.30 24.59
C ASN A 48 5.50 -5.52 23.79
N ASN A 49 4.47 -4.76 24.13
CA ASN A 49 3.10 -4.87 23.60
C ASN A 49 2.98 -4.53 22.09
N PHE A 50 4.10 -4.35 21.39
CA PHE A 50 4.17 -4.02 19.96
C PHE A 50 4.63 -5.20 19.08
N ARG A 51 4.38 -6.46 19.46
CA ARG A 51 4.73 -7.62 18.63
C ARG A 51 3.58 -8.60 18.44
N GLY A 52 2.49 -8.12 17.84
CA GLY A 52 1.80 -8.97 16.86
C GLY A 52 2.76 -9.27 15.69
N PRO A 53 2.48 -10.29 14.85
CA PRO A 53 3.14 -10.40 13.55
C PRO A 53 3.07 -9.05 12.85
N GLY A 54 4.20 -8.53 12.34
CA GLY A 54 4.29 -7.16 11.83
C GLY A 54 3.12 -6.81 10.91
N GLY A 55 2.41 -5.73 11.23
CA GLY A 55 1.26 -5.23 10.44
C GLY A 55 -0.13 -5.73 10.88
N VAL A 56 -0.26 -6.40 12.02
CA VAL A 56 -1.57 -6.69 12.65
C VAL A 56 -1.90 -5.66 13.73
N ILE A 57 -3.11 -5.09 13.68
CA ILE A 57 -3.60 -4.05 14.58
C ILE A 57 -4.98 -4.41 15.17
N TRP A 58 -5.36 -3.70 16.22
CA TRP A 58 -6.71 -3.76 16.79
C TRP A 58 -7.61 -2.73 16.14
N VAL A 59 -8.82 -3.16 15.80
CA VAL A 59 -9.82 -2.33 15.10
C VAL A 59 -11.18 -2.54 15.72
N LYS A 60 -11.87 -1.44 16.01
CA LYS A 60 -13.30 -1.44 16.33
C LYS A 60 -14.09 -1.43 15.03
N ASN A 61 -14.97 -2.41 14.83
CA ASN A 61 -15.93 -2.38 13.74
C ASN A 61 -17.02 -1.35 14.08
N ASP A 62 -16.94 -0.15 13.51
CA ASP A 62 -17.92 0.92 13.67
C ASP A 62 -18.89 1.01 12.48
N SER A 63 -18.85 0.01 11.60
CA SER A 63 -19.82 -0.16 10.52
C SER A 63 -21.19 -0.63 11.06
N PRO A 64 -22.28 -0.44 10.30
CA PRO A 64 -23.63 -0.77 10.75
C PRO A 64 -23.92 -2.28 10.82
N MET A 65 -22.94 -3.16 10.52
CA MET A 65 -23.17 -4.61 10.50
C MET A 65 -22.01 -5.45 10.99
N ASP A 66 -22.31 -6.72 11.25
CA ASP A 66 -21.30 -7.74 11.53
C ASP A 66 -20.45 -7.99 10.29
N CYS A 67 -19.15 -7.83 10.45
CA CYS A 67 -18.17 -8.04 9.39
C CYS A 67 -17.52 -9.42 9.54
N TRP A 68 -17.40 -10.13 8.43
CA TRP A 68 -16.80 -11.46 8.42
C TRP A 68 -15.28 -11.37 8.23
N ARG A 69 -14.62 -12.51 8.43
CA ARG A 69 -13.19 -12.62 8.12
C ARG A 69 -12.93 -12.28 6.64
N TYR A 70 -11.84 -11.57 6.40
CA TYR A 70 -11.40 -11.03 5.11
C TYR A 70 -12.27 -9.92 4.53
N PHE A 71 -13.17 -9.34 5.33
CA PHE A 71 -13.82 -8.09 4.94
C PHE A 71 -12.83 -6.93 5.02
N ILE A 72 -13.10 -5.91 4.19
CA ILE A 72 -12.25 -4.74 3.99
C ILE A 72 -12.94 -3.53 4.61
N LEU A 73 -12.36 -2.96 5.66
CA LEU A 73 -12.87 -1.73 6.26
C LEU A 73 -11.95 -0.56 5.91
N GLY A 74 -12.56 0.63 5.79
CA GLY A 74 -11.85 1.89 5.75
C GLY A 74 -11.35 2.25 7.14
N ILE A 75 -10.14 2.82 7.22
CA ILE A 75 -9.56 3.31 8.47
C ILE A 75 -9.97 4.76 8.67
N GLU A 76 -10.72 5.02 9.75
CA GLU A 76 -11.00 6.36 10.28
C GLU A 76 -10.07 6.69 11.45
N ASP A 77 -10.47 7.65 12.28
CA ASP A 77 -9.73 8.11 13.45
C ASP A 77 -9.42 7.01 14.48
N SER A 78 -8.42 7.31 15.32
CA SER A 78 -8.11 6.52 16.52
C SER A 78 -9.28 6.60 17.51
N VAL A 79 -9.70 5.44 18.05
CA VAL A 79 -10.72 5.37 19.10
C VAL A 79 -10.24 6.06 20.39
N HIS A 80 -8.93 6.14 20.57
CA HIS A 80 -8.29 6.89 21.66
C HIS A 80 -7.73 8.19 21.08
N GLU A 81 -8.50 9.28 21.18
CA GLU A 81 -8.00 10.61 20.85
C GLU A 81 -7.32 11.23 22.08
N PRO A 82 -6.09 11.78 21.96
CA PRO A 82 -5.35 12.32 23.10
C PRO A 82 -6.05 13.48 23.84
N GLN A 83 -6.98 14.17 23.17
CA GLN A 83 -7.55 15.42 23.67
C GLN A 83 -8.77 15.22 24.58
N THR A 84 -9.39 14.04 24.55
CA THR A 84 -10.74 13.89 25.09
C THR A 84 -10.75 13.54 26.58
N ILE A 85 -9.71 12.91 27.14
CA ILE A 85 -9.72 12.46 28.54
C ILE A 85 -8.29 12.45 29.13
N MET A 86 -8.04 13.29 30.15
CA MET A 86 -6.75 13.47 30.85
C MET A 86 -6.16 12.20 31.51
N ASP A 87 -6.90 11.08 31.54
CA ASP A 87 -6.51 9.83 32.23
C ASP A 87 -6.06 8.69 31.29
N LEU A 88 -6.04 8.90 29.96
CA LEU A 88 -5.78 7.84 28.96
C LEU A 88 -4.54 8.05 28.07
N GLU A 89 -3.65 9.00 28.37
CA GLU A 89 -2.37 9.15 27.64
C GLU A 89 -1.60 7.82 27.60
N GLY A 90 -1.62 7.04 28.68
CA GLY A 90 -1.02 5.70 28.71
C GLY A 90 -1.64 4.73 27.70
N SER A 91 -2.96 4.76 27.51
CA SER A 91 -3.65 3.84 26.59
C SER A 91 -3.37 4.09 25.11
N PHE A 92 -3.21 5.36 24.70
CA PHE A 92 -2.81 5.71 23.33
C PHE A 92 -1.37 5.27 23.05
N VAL A 93 -0.50 5.40 24.05
CA VAL A 93 0.90 4.96 23.99
C VAL A 93 1.02 3.44 24.01
N ASP A 94 0.17 2.75 24.78
CA ASP A 94 0.22 1.31 24.99
C ASP A 94 -0.49 0.52 23.88
N GLN A 95 -1.56 1.06 23.29
CA GLN A 95 -2.36 0.36 22.30
C GLN A 95 -3.08 1.29 21.30
N ILE A 96 -2.70 1.20 20.04
CA ILE A 96 -3.41 1.87 18.94
C ILE A 96 -4.63 1.02 18.56
N VAL A 97 -5.82 1.62 18.64
CA VAL A 97 -7.08 1.03 18.17
C VAL A 97 -7.72 1.98 17.18
N PHE A 98 -7.86 1.55 15.93
CA PHE A 98 -8.51 2.33 14.89
C PHE A 98 -10.02 2.06 14.82
N SER A 99 -10.79 3.04 14.38
CA SER A 99 -12.19 2.85 13.99
C SER A 99 -12.26 2.36 12.54
N GLY A 100 -12.96 1.26 12.30
CA GLY A 100 -13.16 0.67 10.99
C GLY A 100 -14.59 0.89 10.49
N VAL A 101 -14.74 1.56 9.36
CA VAL A 101 -16.05 1.86 8.73
C VAL A 101 -16.14 1.25 7.34
N PHE A 102 -17.31 1.33 6.71
CA PHE A 102 -17.42 1.00 5.28
C PHE A 102 -16.59 1.97 4.46
N PRO A 103 -15.76 1.50 3.51
CA PRO A 103 -14.90 2.40 2.75
C PRO A 103 -15.74 3.36 1.91
N GLU A 104 -15.43 4.64 2.04
CA GLU A 104 -16.01 5.73 1.26
C GLU A 104 -15.01 6.22 0.21
N LEU A 105 -15.52 6.72 -0.91
CA LEU A 105 -14.73 7.06 -2.09
C LEU A 105 -13.63 8.10 -1.77
N ASP A 106 -14.02 9.25 -1.22
CA ASP A 106 -13.13 10.42 -1.08
C ASP A 106 -12.13 10.28 0.07
N THR A 107 -12.46 9.48 1.09
CA THR A 107 -11.70 9.37 2.33
C THR A 107 -10.84 8.12 2.39
N HIS A 108 -11.36 6.99 1.90
CA HIS A 108 -10.74 5.68 2.08
C HIS A 108 -10.19 5.11 0.79
N VAL A 109 -10.97 5.16 -0.28
CA VAL A 109 -10.59 4.57 -1.58
C VAL A 109 -9.58 5.45 -2.31
N ALA A 110 -9.77 6.78 -2.29
CA ALA A 110 -8.85 7.72 -2.91
C ALA A 110 -7.47 7.75 -2.23
N MET A 111 -7.44 7.64 -0.89
CA MET A 111 -6.20 7.66 -0.10
C MET A 111 -5.64 6.27 0.24
N ASP A 112 -6.24 5.21 -0.33
CA ASP A 112 -5.89 3.80 -0.07
C ASP A 112 -5.84 3.40 1.43
N LYS A 113 -6.65 4.05 2.28
CA LYS A 113 -6.73 3.80 3.72
C LYS A 113 -7.68 2.65 4.03
N HIS A 114 -7.16 1.43 4.07
CA HIS A 114 -7.97 0.25 4.32
C HIS A 114 -7.23 -0.84 5.10
N ILE A 115 -8.01 -1.72 5.69
CA ILE A 115 -7.57 -2.86 6.52
C ILE A 115 -8.36 -4.10 6.15
N ILE A 116 -7.77 -5.27 6.38
CA ILE A 116 -8.42 -6.56 6.13
C ILE A 116 -8.64 -7.29 7.46
N LEU A 117 -9.87 -7.68 7.74
CA LEU A 117 -10.21 -8.36 8.99
C LEU A 117 -9.66 -9.79 9.03
N LEU A 118 -9.01 -10.16 10.13
CA LEU A 118 -8.46 -11.51 10.32
C LEU A 118 -9.43 -12.45 11.03
N GLU A 119 -10.49 -11.91 11.61
CA GLU A 119 -11.55 -12.64 12.29
C GLU A 119 -12.90 -11.93 12.10
N PRO A 120 -14.03 -12.62 12.30
CA PRO A 120 -15.34 -11.97 12.30
C PRO A 120 -15.47 -10.99 13.48
N ILE A 121 -15.94 -9.78 13.21
CA ILE A 121 -16.12 -8.72 14.22
C ILE A 121 -17.55 -8.21 14.13
N ARG A 122 -18.30 -8.32 15.24
CA ARG A 122 -19.66 -7.77 15.31
C ARG A 122 -19.65 -6.25 15.30
N ALA A 123 -20.76 -5.64 14.87
CA ALA A 123 -20.91 -4.18 14.95
C ALA A 123 -20.64 -3.66 16.39
N GLY A 124 -19.85 -2.60 16.50
CA GLY A 124 -19.40 -1.98 17.76
C GLY A 124 -18.33 -2.76 18.54
N GLN A 125 -17.89 -3.93 18.08
CA GLN A 125 -16.88 -4.74 18.77
C GLN A 125 -15.47 -4.52 18.23
N VAL A 126 -14.47 -4.91 19.03
CA VAL A 126 -13.05 -4.84 18.65
C VAL A 126 -12.55 -6.22 18.24
N GLY A 127 -11.73 -6.27 17.20
CA GLY A 127 -11.03 -7.48 16.77
C GLY A 127 -9.76 -7.16 16.00
N ARG A 128 -9.15 -8.19 15.44
CA ARG A 128 -7.85 -8.09 14.74
C ARG A 128 -8.03 -7.83 13.25
N ALA A 129 -7.26 -6.88 12.75
CA ALA A 129 -7.16 -6.58 11.32
C ALA A 129 -5.69 -6.46 10.89
N MET A 130 -5.46 -6.62 9.59
CA MET A 130 -4.16 -6.45 8.96
C MET A 130 -4.13 -5.11 8.23
N ILE A 131 -3.13 -4.28 8.55
CA ILE A 131 -2.83 -3.01 7.88
C ILE A 131 -1.61 -3.13 6.96
N GLN A 132 -0.72 -4.08 7.22
CA GLN A 132 0.47 -4.33 6.42
C GLN A 132 0.82 -5.83 6.43
N GLY A 133 1.36 -6.34 5.33
CA GLY A 133 1.77 -7.75 5.23
C GLY A 133 1.01 -8.50 4.16
N VAL A 134 0.91 -9.82 4.27
CA VAL A 134 0.27 -10.68 3.25
C VAL A 134 -1.02 -11.26 3.79
N CYS A 135 -2.12 -11.07 3.08
CA CYS A 135 -3.46 -11.54 3.47
C CYS A 135 -4.21 -12.19 2.30
N GLN A 136 -5.15 -13.08 2.62
CA GLN A 136 -6.11 -13.59 1.64
C GLN A 136 -7.32 -12.66 1.57
N VAL A 137 -7.81 -12.42 0.36
CA VAL A 137 -8.98 -11.56 0.14
C VAL A 137 -9.75 -12.01 -1.09
N ARG A 138 -11.03 -11.61 -1.18
CA ARG A 138 -11.82 -11.78 -2.41
C ARG A 138 -11.63 -10.57 -3.31
N ILE A 139 -11.34 -10.80 -4.58
CA ILE A 139 -11.18 -9.74 -5.58
C ILE A 139 -12.00 -10.03 -6.83
N ILE A 140 -12.47 -8.98 -7.50
CA ILE A 140 -12.98 -9.03 -8.87
C ILE A 140 -11.92 -8.42 -9.77
N ILE A 141 -11.44 -9.21 -10.73
CA ILE A 141 -10.54 -8.72 -11.78
C ILE A 141 -11.39 -8.03 -12.84
N THR A 142 -11.14 -6.75 -13.07
CA THR A 142 -11.78 -5.92 -14.11
C THR A 142 -10.93 -5.83 -15.37
N ASP A 143 -9.60 -5.94 -15.22
CA ASP A 143 -8.62 -5.94 -16.30
C ASP A 143 -7.46 -6.89 -15.92
N GLU A 144 -6.98 -7.70 -16.86
CA GLU A 144 -5.91 -8.67 -16.62
C GLU A 144 -4.53 -8.02 -16.40
N THR A 145 -4.36 -6.78 -16.84
CA THR A 145 -3.12 -6.00 -16.66
C THR A 145 -2.99 -5.41 -15.26
N HIS A 146 -4.08 -5.40 -14.47
CA HIS A 146 -4.08 -4.88 -13.12
C HIS A 146 -3.22 -5.71 -12.17
N GLN A 147 -2.29 -5.03 -11.49
CA GLN A 147 -1.39 -5.64 -10.51
C GLN A 147 -1.76 -5.32 -9.05
N PHE A 148 -2.74 -4.44 -8.84
CA PHE A 148 -3.16 -3.96 -7.52
C PHE A 148 -4.66 -4.19 -7.31
N ALA A 149 -5.11 -4.04 -6.07
CA ALA A 149 -6.52 -4.08 -5.71
C ALA A 149 -6.87 -2.89 -4.81
N LYS A 150 -8.04 -2.29 -5.03
CA LYS A 150 -8.58 -1.20 -4.21
C LYS A 150 -9.78 -1.65 -3.40
N ALA A 151 -9.95 -1.04 -2.23
CA ALA A 151 -11.12 -1.26 -1.40
C ALA A 151 -12.40 -0.89 -2.17
N PRO A 152 -13.50 -1.64 -1.99
CA PRO A 152 -14.77 -1.30 -2.61
C PRO A 152 -15.38 -0.07 -1.95
N VAL A 153 -16.12 0.74 -2.71
CA VAL A 153 -16.98 1.78 -2.14
C VAL A 153 -18.21 1.10 -1.53
N GLY A 154 -18.46 1.34 -0.25
CA GLY A 154 -19.59 0.77 0.48
C GLY A 154 -19.33 -0.65 0.99
N PHE A 155 -19.87 -1.67 0.33
CA PHE A 155 -19.96 -3.01 0.91
C PHE A 155 -18.58 -3.72 1.00
N PRO A 156 -18.13 -4.13 2.19
CA PRO A 156 -16.72 -4.47 2.48
C PRO A 156 -16.31 -5.90 2.08
N ALA A 157 -17.03 -6.60 1.22
CA ALA A 157 -16.80 -8.04 1.02
C ALA A 157 -15.79 -8.40 -0.07
N ILE A 158 -15.62 -7.55 -1.08
CA ILE A 158 -14.87 -7.88 -2.31
C ILE A 158 -14.15 -6.64 -2.81
N MET A 159 -12.84 -6.75 -3.05
CA MET A 159 -12.05 -5.67 -3.64
C MET A 159 -12.15 -5.69 -5.18
N ALA A 160 -11.90 -4.56 -5.82
CA ALA A 160 -11.78 -4.47 -7.27
C ALA A 160 -10.30 -4.37 -7.65
N SER A 161 -9.89 -5.04 -8.73
CA SER A 161 -8.54 -4.85 -9.28
C SER A 161 -8.35 -3.43 -9.80
N SER A 162 -7.13 -2.92 -9.71
CA SER A 162 -6.73 -1.61 -10.18
C SER A 162 -5.32 -1.63 -10.75
N ALA A 163 -5.03 -0.72 -11.68
CA ALA A 163 -3.68 -0.45 -12.16
C ALA A 163 -2.79 0.17 -11.09
N THR A 164 -3.39 0.70 -10.00
CA THR A 164 -2.73 1.51 -8.98
C THR A 164 -3.17 1.13 -7.57
N GLY A 165 -2.30 1.37 -6.58
CA GLY A 165 -2.68 1.39 -5.17
C GLY A 165 -1.66 0.74 -4.22
N SER A 166 -2.02 0.68 -2.94
CA SER A 166 -1.16 0.18 -1.84
C SER A 166 -1.28 -1.32 -1.55
N THR A 167 -2.13 -2.04 -2.29
CA THR A 167 -2.40 -3.47 -2.12
C THR A 167 -2.08 -4.23 -3.41
N GLN A 168 -0.92 -4.89 -3.44
CA GLN A 168 -0.42 -5.63 -4.60
C GLN A 168 -1.00 -7.04 -4.64
N ILE A 169 -1.47 -7.49 -5.81
CA ILE A 169 -1.91 -8.86 -6.04
C ILE A 169 -0.66 -9.73 -6.28
N LEU A 170 -0.42 -10.70 -5.40
CA LEU A 170 0.70 -11.64 -5.53
C LEU A 170 0.28 -12.92 -6.28
N TRP A 171 -0.96 -13.33 -6.07
CA TRP A 171 -1.52 -14.52 -6.67
C TRP A 171 -3.04 -14.39 -6.74
N ARG A 172 -3.63 -14.91 -7.81
CA ARG A 172 -5.09 -15.05 -7.97
C ARG A 172 -5.43 -16.49 -8.30
N GLN A 173 -6.65 -16.89 -7.93
CA GLN A 173 -7.20 -18.17 -8.31
C GLN A 173 -7.22 -18.31 -9.85
N PRO A 174 -6.64 -19.39 -10.41
CA PRO A 174 -6.68 -19.65 -11.85
C PRO A 174 -8.09 -20.01 -12.29
N GLU A 175 -8.35 -19.92 -13.60
CA GLU A 175 -9.59 -20.38 -14.26
C GLU A 175 -10.89 -19.65 -13.83
N VAL A 176 -10.78 -18.50 -13.17
CA VAL A 176 -11.94 -17.62 -12.90
C VAL A 176 -12.04 -16.55 -14.00
N PRO A 177 -13.20 -16.39 -14.67
CA PRO A 177 -13.40 -15.34 -15.67
C PRO A 177 -13.25 -13.92 -15.10
N ILE A 178 -12.87 -12.98 -15.97
CA ILE A 178 -12.88 -11.54 -15.67
C ILE A 178 -14.31 -11.14 -15.26
N GLY A 179 -14.43 -10.29 -14.25
CA GLY A 179 -15.70 -9.84 -13.69
C GLY A 179 -16.28 -10.75 -12.60
N GLU A 180 -15.74 -11.96 -12.39
CA GLU A 180 -16.19 -12.86 -11.33
C GLU A 180 -15.32 -12.77 -10.06
N PRO A 181 -15.91 -12.93 -8.86
CA PRO A 181 -15.19 -12.80 -7.61
C PRO A 181 -14.37 -14.05 -7.29
N CYS A 182 -13.04 -13.91 -7.33
CA CYS A 182 -12.06 -14.96 -7.08
C CYS A 182 -11.32 -14.77 -5.74
N TRP A 183 -10.65 -15.82 -5.27
CA TRP A 183 -9.70 -15.68 -4.17
C TRP A 183 -8.35 -15.17 -4.66
N ALA A 184 -7.74 -14.29 -3.89
CA ALA A 184 -6.39 -13.80 -4.14
C ALA A 184 -5.58 -13.70 -2.86
N ILE A 185 -4.26 -13.70 -3.03
CA ILE A 185 -3.29 -13.38 -2.00
C ILE A 185 -2.75 -12.00 -2.35
N VAL A 186 -2.88 -11.06 -1.41
CA VAL A 186 -2.46 -9.68 -1.59
C VAL A 186 -1.41 -9.29 -0.56
N LYS A 187 -0.53 -8.35 -0.94
CA LYS A 187 0.43 -7.71 -0.05
C LYS A 187 0.00 -6.25 0.20
N LEU A 188 -0.31 -5.94 1.44
CA LEU A 188 -0.68 -4.61 1.92
C LEU A 188 0.53 -3.80 2.35
N GLY A 189 0.41 -2.48 2.20
CA GLY A 189 1.45 -1.52 2.59
C GLY A 189 2.67 -1.59 1.69
N VAL A 190 2.47 -1.97 0.42
CA VAL A 190 3.44 -1.60 -0.61
C VAL A 190 3.30 -0.10 -0.85
N PRO A 191 4.42 0.64 -0.99
CA PRO A 191 4.31 2.02 -1.44
C PRO A 191 3.54 2.01 -2.76
N SER A 192 2.43 2.75 -2.79
CA SER A 192 1.70 2.93 -4.04
C SER A 192 2.70 3.45 -5.07
N LEU A 193 2.90 2.72 -6.17
CA LEU A 193 3.79 3.15 -7.27
C LEU A 193 3.24 4.40 -8.01
N VAL A 194 2.26 5.07 -7.41
CA VAL A 194 1.26 5.92 -8.03
C VAL A 194 0.57 6.71 -6.95
N ASP A 195 1.33 7.69 -6.50
CA ASP A 195 0.88 9.02 -6.05
C ASP A 195 2.10 9.95 -5.88
N THR A 196 3.28 9.46 -6.26
CA THR A 196 4.47 10.28 -6.20
C THR A 196 4.54 11.06 -7.50
N THR A 197 4.39 12.38 -7.37
CA THR A 197 5.10 13.41 -8.13
C THR A 197 6.63 13.18 -8.04
N THR A 198 7.09 11.94 -8.22
CA THR A 198 8.51 11.62 -8.31
C THR A 198 8.93 12.05 -9.69
N LEU A 199 9.89 12.96 -9.71
CA LEU A 199 10.56 13.32 -10.94
C LEU A 199 11.20 12.05 -11.52
N ILE A 200 10.71 11.64 -12.68
CA ILE A 200 11.32 10.61 -13.50
C ILE A 200 12.22 11.27 -14.54
N PRO A 201 13.41 10.71 -14.79
CA PRO A 201 14.24 11.16 -15.90
C PRO A 201 13.57 10.79 -17.22
N CYS A 202 13.66 11.69 -18.20
CA CYS A 202 13.14 11.50 -19.55
C CYS A 202 14.14 12.04 -20.57
N LYS A 203 13.96 11.65 -21.83
CA LYS A 203 14.69 12.24 -22.95
C LYS A 203 13.82 13.30 -23.61
N VAL A 204 14.42 14.45 -23.90
CA VAL A 204 13.73 15.59 -24.50
C VAL A 204 14.44 16.05 -25.77
N TRP A 205 13.64 16.43 -26.77
CA TRP A 205 14.05 17.05 -28.02
C TRP A 205 13.20 18.27 -28.27
N GLN A 206 13.78 19.33 -28.84
CA GLN A 206 13.02 20.51 -29.17
C GLN A 206 12.19 20.24 -30.44
N ASP A 207 10.86 20.30 -30.34
CA ASP A 207 9.95 20.04 -31.46
C ASP A 207 9.21 21.30 -31.95
N GLY A 208 9.33 22.42 -31.23
CA GLY A 208 8.67 23.67 -31.59
C GLY A 208 9.11 24.87 -30.77
N GLY A 209 8.39 25.98 -31.00
CA GLY A 209 8.71 27.32 -30.48
C GLY A 209 9.98 27.93 -31.09
N SER A 210 10.00 29.26 -31.18
CA SER A 210 11.01 30.00 -31.96
C SER A 210 11.77 31.05 -31.17
N THR A 211 11.28 31.40 -29.98
CA THR A 211 11.74 32.53 -29.18
C THR A 211 12.28 32.06 -27.84
N ASP A 212 13.46 32.55 -27.47
CA ASP A 212 14.07 32.29 -26.16
C ASP A 212 13.52 33.21 -25.06
N GLY A 213 12.54 34.05 -25.39
CA GLY A 213 12.02 35.12 -24.54
C GLY A 213 12.90 36.36 -24.51
N ASP A 214 12.40 37.41 -23.86
CA ASP A 214 13.15 38.61 -23.46
C ASP A 214 12.65 39.13 -22.10
N ALA A 215 13.21 40.25 -21.61
CA ALA A 215 12.86 40.82 -20.30
C ALA A 215 11.35 41.09 -20.09
N THR A 216 10.55 41.10 -21.16
CA THR A 216 9.11 41.35 -21.18
C THR A 216 8.28 40.24 -21.85
N THR A 217 8.91 39.33 -22.59
CA THR A 217 8.26 38.26 -23.37
C THR A 217 8.72 36.90 -22.88
N GLN A 218 7.79 36.00 -22.54
CA GLN A 218 8.15 34.64 -22.13
C GLN A 218 8.57 33.77 -23.33
N CYS A 219 9.55 32.89 -23.11
CA CYS A 219 10.00 31.87 -24.06
C CYS A 219 8.88 30.88 -24.45
N ASP A 220 8.76 30.55 -25.76
CA ASP A 220 7.69 29.72 -26.34
C ASP A 220 8.13 28.31 -26.78
N ARG A 221 9.36 27.88 -26.46
CA ARG A 221 9.93 26.57 -26.85
C ARG A 221 9.07 25.39 -26.38
N THR A 222 8.86 24.40 -27.24
CA THR A 222 8.17 23.14 -26.93
C THR A 222 9.07 21.93 -27.17
N TYR A 223 8.72 20.82 -26.52
CA TYR A 223 9.53 19.60 -26.54
C TYR A 223 8.72 18.34 -26.81
N PHE A 224 9.34 17.46 -27.59
CA PHE A 224 8.97 16.06 -27.73
C PHE A 224 9.69 15.27 -26.63
N VAL A 225 8.96 14.39 -25.95
CA VAL A 225 9.46 13.69 -24.77
C VAL A 225 9.24 12.19 -24.91
N LYS A 226 10.31 11.41 -24.68
CA LYS A 226 10.27 9.95 -24.59
C LYS A 226 10.85 9.46 -23.25
N THR A 227 10.66 8.16 -22.98
CA THR A 227 11.31 7.47 -21.87
C THR A 227 12.84 7.52 -21.98
N ILE A 228 13.53 7.40 -20.85
CA ILE A 228 14.99 7.63 -20.74
C ILE A 228 15.85 6.64 -21.56
N ASP A 229 15.28 5.49 -21.93
CA ASP A 229 15.90 4.46 -22.75
C ASP A 229 15.92 4.79 -24.26
N ALA A 230 15.22 5.85 -24.68
CA ALA A 230 15.28 6.34 -26.05
C ALA A 230 16.72 6.79 -26.38
N TYR A 231 17.26 6.25 -27.46
CA TYR A 231 18.58 6.61 -27.95
C TYR A 231 18.53 7.81 -28.89
N ASP A 232 17.48 7.93 -29.70
CA ASP A 232 17.25 9.08 -30.58
C ASP A 232 15.75 9.48 -30.62
N ASP A 233 15.44 10.48 -31.45
CA ASP A 233 14.08 11.00 -31.61
C ASP A 233 13.16 10.09 -32.43
N GLU A 234 13.69 9.17 -33.23
CA GLU A 234 12.93 8.36 -34.20
C GLU A 234 12.68 6.92 -33.71
N GLU A 235 13.71 6.29 -33.16
CA GLU A 235 13.80 4.90 -32.74
C GLU A 235 13.82 4.77 -31.20
N ASP A 236 13.30 3.64 -30.71
CA ASP A 236 13.25 3.27 -29.29
C ASP A 236 12.53 4.25 -28.33
N GLY A 237 12.32 3.78 -27.09
CA GLY A 237 11.58 4.46 -26.05
C GLY A 237 10.08 4.60 -26.33
N THR A 238 9.32 4.87 -25.27
CA THR A 238 7.89 5.17 -25.37
C THR A 238 7.67 6.68 -25.39
N ILE A 239 6.80 7.15 -26.28
CA ILE A 239 6.39 8.56 -26.34
C ILE A 239 5.63 8.92 -25.06
N LEU A 240 6.11 9.96 -24.38
CA LEU A 240 5.52 10.51 -23.17
C LEU A 240 4.66 11.74 -23.46
N GLY A 241 5.02 12.52 -24.47
CA GLY A 241 4.24 13.65 -24.95
C GLY A 241 4.92 14.41 -26.08
N GLU A 242 4.15 15.23 -26.77
CA GLU A 242 4.56 16.07 -27.90
C GLU A 242 4.14 17.52 -27.61
N GLU A 243 4.82 18.49 -28.21
CA GLU A 243 4.57 19.93 -28.04
C GLU A 243 4.55 20.37 -26.56
N MET A 244 5.32 19.70 -25.70
CA MET A 244 5.25 19.90 -24.26
C MET A 244 5.97 21.18 -23.83
N THR A 245 5.31 21.99 -23.01
CA THR A 245 5.93 23.14 -22.33
C THR A 245 6.35 22.74 -20.91
N PRO A 246 7.64 22.87 -20.54
CA PRO A 246 8.10 22.63 -19.17
C PRO A 246 7.36 23.50 -18.15
N LEU A 247 6.96 22.90 -17.03
CA LEU A 247 6.27 23.60 -15.95
C LEU A 247 7.19 24.57 -15.19
N LYS A 248 8.48 24.22 -15.05
CA LYS A 248 9.47 25.09 -14.41
C LYS A 248 9.56 26.38 -15.20
N GLN A 249 9.21 27.50 -14.55
CA GLN A 249 9.22 28.81 -15.18
C GLN A 249 10.60 29.12 -15.75
N ARG A 250 10.61 29.49 -17.03
CA ARG A 250 11.80 29.89 -17.75
C ARG A 250 12.20 31.31 -17.37
N PRO A 251 13.51 31.64 -17.40
CA PRO A 251 13.96 33.02 -17.35
C PRO A 251 13.29 33.85 -18.45
N ALA A 252 12.91 35.08 -18.14
CA ALA A 252 12.39 36.00 -19.14
C ALA A 252 13.48 36.35 -20.16
N ALA A 253 14.72 36.57 -19.73
CA ALA A 253 15.81 36.99 -20.61
C ALA A 253 17.02 36.04 -20.56
N GLY A 254 17.72 35.95 -21.69
CA GLY A 254 19.00 35.24 -21.86
C GLY A 254 18.95 34.17 -22.94
N LYS A 255 20.06 33.99 -23.67
CA LYS A 255 20.13 32.95 -24.72
C LYS A 255 20.11 31.58 -24.06
N LEU A 256 19.19 30.71 -24.47
CA LEU A 256 19.09 29.35 -23.92
C LEU A 256 19.90 28.37 -24.77
N VAL A 257 20.56 27.43 -24.09
CA VAL A 257 21.00 26.18 -24.69
C VAL A 257 19.84 25.20 -24.53
N THR A 258 19.13 24.95 -25.63
CA THR A 258 17.98 24.04 -25.69
C THR A 258 18.39 22.63 -26.07
N ALA A 259 17.47 21.68 -25.88
CA ALA A 259 17.65 20.33 -26.42
C ALA A 259 17.84 20.37 -27.94
N PRO A 260 18.65 19.47 -28.51
CA PRO A 260 18.71 19.35 -29.96
C PRO A 260 17.35 18.90 -30.50
N ALA A 261 17.05 19.29 -31.73
CA ALA A 261 15.82 18.86 -32.41
C ALA A 261 15.89 17.39 -32.89
N THR A 262 17.09 16.83 -33.02
CA THR A 262 17.35 15.46 -33.50
C THR A 262 18.57 14.85 -32.80
N GLY A 263 18.74 13.53 -32.88
CA GLY A 263 19.89 12.81 -32.32
C GLY A 263 19.69 12.41 -30.86
N ASP A 264 20.75 12.40 -30.04
CA ASP A 264 20.70 11.79 -28.70
C ASP A 264 19.76 12.47 -27.68
N GLY A 265 19.22 13.65 -27.98
CA GLY A 265 18.41 14.44 -27.06
C GLY A 265 19.20 14.87 -25.80
N ILE A 266 18.52 15.51 -24.86
CA ILE A 266 19.08 15.77 -23.52
C ILE A 266 18.21 15.16 -22.43
N ILE A 267 18.77 15.07 -21.23
CA ILE A 267 18.05 14.56 -20.06
C ILE A 267 17.18 15.68 -19.50
N GLY A 268 15.88 15.46 -19.50
CA GLY A 268 14.90 16.25 -18.77
C GLY A 268 14.35 15.51 -17.56
N THR A 269 13.45 16.17 -16.83
CA THR A 269 12.68 15.55 -15.75
C THR A 269 11.20 15.91 -15.88
N GLY A 270 10.35 14.95 -15.55
CA GLY A 270 8.90 15.14 -15.50
C GLY A 270 8.26 14.18 -14.53
N TYR A 271 6.95 14.22 -14.40
CA TYR A 271 6.22 13.32 -13.51
C TYR A 271 4.84 13.02 -14.09
N TYR A 272 4.26 11.90 -13.68
CA TYR A 272 2.89 11.58 -14.03
C TYR A 272 1.92 12.21 -13.02
N VAL A 273 0.86 12.81 -13.53
CA VAL A 273 -0.33 13.16 -12.76
C VAL A 273 -1.38 12.11 -13.07
N THR A 274 -1.95 11.52 -12.01
CA THR A 274 -3.06 10.59 -12.15
C THR A 274 -4.36 11.37 -12.03
N ASN A 275 -5.24 11.22 -13.01
CA ASN A 275 -6.59 11.74 -12.93
C ASN A 275 -7.37 10.95 -11.86
N PRO A 276 -7.89 11.61 -10.81
CA PRO A 276 -8.56 10.92 -9.71
C PRO A 276 -9.89 10.26 -10.11
N TYR A 277 -10.46 10.62 -11.27
CA TYR A 277 -11.78 10.15 -11.69
C TYR A 277 -11.76 8.88 -12.54
N ASP A 278 -10.81 8.76 -13.45
CA ASP A 278 -10.70 7.62 -14.38
C ASP A 278 -9.41 6.81 -14.22
N GLY A 279 -8.48 7.26 -13.38
CA GLY A 279 -7.18 6.62 -13.17
C GLY A 279 -6.23 6.74 -14.36
N SER A 280 -6.59 7.51 -15.41
CA SER A 280 -5.69 7.83 -16.51
C SER A 280 -4.49 8.62 -16.00
N ARG A 281 -3.36 8.48 -16.67
CA ARG A 281 -2.13 9.17 -16.30
C ARG A 281 -1.73 10.10 -17.43
N GLU A 282 -1.51 11.35 -17.10
CA GLU A 282 -0.94 12.36 -17.98
C GLU A 282 0.50 12.63 -17.55
N PHE A 283 1.42 12.66 -18.50
CA PHE A 283 2.80 13.04 -18.22
C PHE A 283 2.93 14.57 -18.26
N ILE A 284 3.59 15.16 -17.27
CA ILE A 284 3.91 16.59 -17.23
C ILE A 284 5.43 16.73 -17.27
N LEU A 285 5.92 17.46 -18.27
CA LEU A 285 7.32 17.87 -18.34
C LEU A 285 7.58 18.95 -17.30
N TYR A 286 8.49 18.71 -16.36
CA TYR A 286 8.84 19.67 -15.33
C TYR A 286 10.01 20.55 -15.78
N ASP A 287 11.10 19.95 -16.25
CA ASP A 287 12.31 20.64 -16.65
C ASP A 287 12.92 19.97 -17.89
N ALA A 288 13.23 20.75 -18.92
CA ALA A 288 13.95 20.29 -20.10
C ALA A 288 15.48 20.46 -19.97
N ASN A 289 15.97 20.82 -18.77
CA ASN A 289 17.39 21.08 -18.49
C ASN A 289 17.99 22.18 -19.40
N GLU A 290 17.16 23.16 -19.74
CA GLU A 290 17.58 24.37 -20.44
C GLU A 290 18.56 25.14 -19.54
N THR A 291 19.70 25.53 -20.10
CA THR A 291 20.70 26.33 -19.39
C THR A 291 20.89 27.66 -20.09
N LEU A 292 21.14 28.71 -19.31
CA LEU A 292 21.56 29.99 -19.89
C LEU A 292 22.93 29.78 -20.54
N ALA A 293 23.04 30.14 -21.81
CA ALA A 293 24.31 30.16 -22.50
C ALA A 293 25.25 31.11 -21.75
N VAL A 294 26.46 30.65 -21.47
CA VAL A 294 27.50 31.49 -20.88
C VAL A 294 27.84 32.56 -21.93
N GLU A 295 27.58 33.83 -21.61
CA GLU A 295 28.15 34.93 -22.37
C GLU A 295 29.67 34.81 -22.23
N VAL A 296 30.34 34.47 -23.33
CA VAL A 296 31.80 34.54 -23.41
C VAL A 296 32.14 36.00 -23.20
N CYS A 297 32.93 36.32 -22.17
CA CYS A 297 33.48 37.66 -22.04
C CYS A 297 34.27 37.94 -23.33
N ASP A 298 33.84 38.94 -24.10
CA ASP A 298 34.65 39.48 -25.18
C ASP A 298 35.94 40.00 -24.54
N ASP A 299 37.04 39.28 -24.74
CA ASP A 299 38.37 39.79 -24.47
C ASP A 299 38.62 40.89 -25.50
N GLY A 300 38.25 42.12 -25.14
CA GLY A 300 38.39 43.29 -25.99
C GLY A 300 39.83 43.45 -26.49
N ASP A 301 39.95 43.58 -27.81
CA ASP A 301 41.17 43.96 -28.55
C ASP A 301 41.80 45.28 -28.07
#